data_AF-A0A9E4KZ75-F1
#
_entry.id   AF-A0A9E4KZ75-F1
#
_cell.length_a   1.000
_cell.length_b   1.000
_cell.length_c   1.000
_cell.angle_alpha   90.00
_cell.angle_beta   90.00
_cell.angle_gamma   90.00
#
_symmetry.space_group_name_H-M   'P 1'
#
loop_
_entity.id
_entity.type
_entity.pdbx_description
1 polymer ?
#
loop_
_entity_poly.entity_id
_entity_poly.type
_entity_poly.pdbx_seq_one_letter_code
_entity_poly.pdbx_strand_id
1 'polypeptide(L)'
;MTLNAFDLAEWTSLHPAQRHTEPPLLAPLLLRAQLVILTLTFAVTASGRAWRWISALTVLLLALTQLPPFEYVYDIANVNYRQQFVLALFSLIAGLVATRFGHRRLMRFLLIVLPVLGIVSVYAGVSQAFGVYRQLQSVASVGMGPWLLVASYIGIGAVVLFAAWPTSANATN
;
A
#
# COMPACT_ATOMS: atom_id res chain seq x y z
N MET A 1 -21.03 -9.25 5.24
CA MET A 1 -19.77 -8.93 5.93
C MET A 1 -18.93 -8.07 5.01
N THR A 2 -18.48 -6.90 5.45
CA THR A 2 -17.60 -6.04 4.65
C THR A 2 -16.16 -6.43 4.91
N LEU A 3 -15.58 -7.22 4.01
CA LEU A 3 -14.18 -7.63 4.11
C LEU A 3 -13.28 -6.44 3.74
N ASN A 4 -12.40 -6.04 4.68
CA ASN A 4 -11.39 -5.02 4.42
C ASN A 4 -10.25 -5.65 3.58
N ALA A 5 -9.43 -4.84 2.89
CA ALA A 5 -8.40 -5.35 1.98
C ALA A 5 -7.41 -6.32 2.67
N PHE A 6 -7.14 -6.13 3.96
CA PHE A 6 -6.27 -6.99 4.76
C PHE A 6 -6.92 -8.35 5.06
N ASP A 7 -8.19 -8.33 5.46
CA ASP A 7 -9.00 -9.53 5.72
C ASP A 7 -9.19 -10.34 4.43
N LEU A 8 -9.41 -9.64 3.31
CA LEU A 8 -9.45 -10.23 1.98
C LEU A 8 -8.12 -10.91 1.60
N ALA A 9 -6.98 -10.32 1.98
CA ALA A 9 -5.65 -10.90 1.74
C ALA A 9 -5.39 -12.16 2.58
N GLU A 10 -5.89 -12.17 3.82
CA GLU A 10 -5.81 -13.35 4.70
C GLU A 10 -6.69 -14.48 4.18
N TRP A 11 -7.96 -14.18 3.86
CA TRP A 11 -8.93 -15.15 3.36
C TRP A 11 -8.49 -15.79 2.03
N THR A 12 -7.97 -14.98 1.11
CA THR A 12 -7.44 -15.46 -0.18
C THR A 12 -6.20 -16.34 -0.01
N SER A 13 -5.34 -16.05 0.98
CA SER A 13 -4.16 -16.88 1.25
C SER A 13 -4.48 -18.24 1.90
N LEU A 14 -5.60 -18.35 2.61
CA LEU A 14 -6.04 -19.58 3.28
C LEU A 14 -6.83 -20.51 2.37
N HIS A 15 -7.45 -19.98 1.31
CA HIS A 15 -8.37 -20.77 0.50
C HIS A 15 -7.64 -21.71 -0.47
N PRO A 16 -7.89 -23.04 -0.43
CA PRO A 16 -7.17 -24.02 -1.24
C PRO A 16 -7.31 -23.80 -2.76
N ALA A 17 -8.40 -23.17 -3.22
CA ALA A 17 -8.61 -22.79 -4.62
C ALA A 17 -7.51 -21.83 -5.16
N GLN A 18 -6.87 -21.04 -4.30
CA GLN A 18 -5.79 -20.13 -4.68
C GLN A 18 -4.39 -20.75 -4.65
N ARG A 19 -4.21 -21.91 -4.00
CA ARG A 19 -2.95 -22.68 -4.11
C ARG A 19 -2.73 -23.24 -5.51
N HIS A 20 -3.80 -23.31 -6.31
CA HIS A 20 -3.79 -23.81 -7.69
C HIS A 20 -3.86 -22.70 -8.75
N THR A 21 -3.95 -21.43 -8.37
CA THR A 21 -3.90 -20.30 -9.31
C THR A 21 -2.44 -19.89 -9.51
N GLU A 22 -1.94 -19.95 -10.73
CA GLU A 22 -0.63 -19.41 -11.08
C GLU A 22 -0.74 -17.91 -11.40
N PRO A 23 -0.03 -17.00 -10.70
CA PRO A 23 0.96 -17.24 -9.65
C PRO A 23 0.33 -17.32 -8.24
N PRO A 24 0.71 -18.31 -7.42
CA PRO A 24 0.21 -18.41 -6.05
C PRO A 24 0.66 -17.18 -5.24
N LEU A 25 -0.23 -16.65 -4.40
CA LEU A 25 0.01 -15.51 -3.49
C LEU A 25 0.07 -14.11 -4.13
N LEU A 26 -0.19 -13.97 -5.43
CA LEU A 26 -0.14 -12.65 -6.09
C LEU A 26 -1.27 -11.71 -5.63
N ALA A 27 -2.48 -12.23 -5.42
CA ALA A 27 -3.60 -11.47 -4.84
C ALA A 27 -3.25 -10.90 -3.44
N PRO A 28 -2.79 -11.72 -2.46
CA PRO A 28 -2.37 -11.20 -1.17
C PRO A 28 -1.14 -10.29 -1.26
N LEU A 29 -0.23 -10.51 -2.21
CA LEU A 29 0.90 -9.59 -2.45
C LEU A 29 0.41 -8.20 -2.85
N LEU A 30 -0.49 -8.10 -3.82
CA LEU A 30 -1.02 -6.82 -4.30
C LEU A 30 -1.83 -6.09 -3.22
N LEU A 31 -2.61 -6.83 -2.45
CA LEU A 31 -3.38 -6.27 -1.34
C LEU A 31 -2.48 -5.78 -0.20
N ARG A 32 -1.35 -6.46 0.08
CA ARG A 32 -0.38 -6.03 1.09
C ARG A 32 0.57 -4.94 0.60
N ALA A 33 0.91 -4.93 -0.70
CA ALA A 33 1.71 -3.89 -1.33
C ALA A 33 1.06 -2.51 -1.19
N GLN A 34 -0.27 -2.46 -1.13
CA GLN A 34 -1.03 -1.24 -0.88
C GLN A 34 -0.61 -0.53 0.41
N LEU A 35 -0.40 -1.26 1.51
CA LEU A 35 0.05 -0.68 2.77
C LEU A 35 1.50 -0.18 2.67
N VAL A 36 2.36 -0.84 1.89
CA VAL A 36 3.73 -0.38 1.63
C VAL A 36 3.70 0.95 0.88
N ILE A 37 2.91 1.03 -0.19
CA ILE A 37 2.76 2.23 -1.02
C ILE A 37 2.21 3.39 -0.18
N LEU A 38 1.19 3.11 0.65
CA LEU A 38 0.64 4.10 1.57
C LEU A 38 1.69 4.61 2.57
N THR A 39 2.46 3.69 3.17
CA THR A 39 3.54 4.01 4.10
C THR A 39 4.59 4.92 3.46
N LEU A 40 5.03 4.58 2.25
CA LEU A 40 5.98 5.38 1.49
C LEU A 40 5.39 6.74 1.09
N THR A 41 4.11 6.80 0.74
CA THR A 41 3.45 8.07 0.37
C THR A 41 3.46 9.04 1.56
N PHE A 42 3.12 8.58 2.76
CA PHE A 42 3.21 9.40 3.99
C PHE A 42 4.65 9.79 4.37
N ALA A 43 5.61 8.92 4.10
CA ALA A 43 7.02 9.20 4.36
C ALA A 43 7.56 10.32 3.46
N VAL A 44 7.15 10.32 2.18
CA VAL A 44 7.63 11.27 1.17
C VAL A 44 6.93 12.63 1.26
N THR A 45 5.67 12.68 1.74
CA THR A 45 4.93 13.94 1.94
C THR A 45 5.37 14.73 3.18
N ALA A 46 6.26 14.17 4.01
CA ALA A 46 6.72 14.77 5.25
C ALA A 46 7.55 16.06 5.03
N SER A 47 6.89 17.22 5.02
CA SER A 47 7.57 18.53 4.89
C SER A 47 7.66 19.28 6.22
N GLY A 48 8.88 19.62 6.66
CA GLY A 48 9.12 20.37 7.90
C GLY A 48 9.37 19.49 9.13
N ARG A 49 9.89 20.07 10.22
CA ARG A 49 10.42 19.31 11.36
C ARG A 49 9.33 18.55 12.14
N ALA A 50 8.18 19.17 12.37
CA ALA A 50 7.06 18.54 13.10
C ALA A 50 6.42 17.40 12.29
N TRP A 51 6.14 17.64 11.00
CA TRP A 51 5.55 16.63 10.11
C TRP A 51 6.45 15.41 9.90
N ARG A 52 7.78 15.55 9.98
CA ARG A 52 8.69 14.40 9.93
C ARG A 52 8.52 13.44 11.09
N TRP A 53 8.25 13.94 12.29
CA TRP A 53 7.98 13.08 13.45
C TRP A 53 6.64 12.38 13.32
N ILE A 54 5.62 13.10 12.86
CA ILE A 54 4.30 12.53 12.59
C ILE A 54 4.42 11.43 11.54
N SER A 55 5.07 11.70 10.40
CA SER A 55 5.27 10.70 9.34
C SER A 55 6.12 9.53 9.82
N ALA A 56 7.16 9.73 10.64
CA ALA A 56 7.94 8.63 11.19
C ALA A 56 7.10 7.74 12.12
N LEU A 57 6.25 8.34 12.97
CA LEU A 57 5.31 7.61 13.81
C LEU A 57 4.29 6.86 12.95
N THR A 58 3.74 7.48 11.90
CA THR A 58 2.81 6.82 10.96
C THR A 58 3.49 5.64 10.26
N VAL A 59 4.73 5.80 9.79
CA VAL A 59 5.51 4.71 9.19
C VAL A 59 5.69 3.55 10.17
N LEU A 60 6.02 3.85 11.43
CA LEU A 60 6.16 2.83 12.46
C LEU A 60 4.84 2.08 12.68
N LEU A 61 3.73 2.81 12.86
CA LEU A 61 2.41 2.20 13.07
C LEU A 61 1.98 1.34 11.88
N LEU A 62 2.17 1.82 10.65
CA LEU A 62 1.82 1.06 9.45
C LEU A 62 2.72 -0.15 9.22
N ALA A 63 4.01 -0.09 9.57
CA ALA A 63 4.88 -1.25 9.53
C ALA A 63 4.50 -2.29 10.59
N LEU A 64 4.08 -1.85 11.78
CA LEU A 64 3.60 -2.74 12.83
C LEU A 64 2.30 -3.46 12.43
N THR A 65 1.37 -2.79 11.75
CA THR A 65 0.15 -3.44 11.25
C THR A 65 0.41 -4.44 10.12
N GLN A 66 1.57 -4.33 9.45
CA GLN A 66 1.99 -5.30 8.43
C GLN A 66 2.71 -6.52 9.01
N LEU A 67 3.10 -6.53 10.29
CA LEU A 67 3.84 -7.67 10.85
C LEU A 67 3.06 -8.98 10.69
N PRO A 68 3.75 -10.10 10.38
CA PRO A 68 3.12 -11.39 10.39
C PRO A 68 2.64 -11.73 11.81
N PRO A 69 1.63 -12.59 11.95
CA PRO A 69 1.11 -12.96 13.25
C PRO A 69 2.17 -13.82 13.99
N PHE A 70 2.10 -13.89 15.32
CA PHE A 70 3.17 -14.49 16.15
C PHE A 70 3.45 -15.96 15.82
N GLU A 71 2.48 -16.65 15.21
CA GLU A 71 2.58 -18.00 14.66
C GLU A 71 3.73 -18.17 13.66
N TYR A 72 4.16 -17.08 13.00
CA TYR A 72 5.32 -17.09 12.12
C TYR A 72 6.59 -17.63 12.79
N VAL A 73 6.76 -17.42 14.09
CA VAL A 73 7.92 -17.93 14.83
C VAL A 73 7.93 -19.47 14.85
N TYR A 74 6.76 -20.10 14.79
CA TYR A 74 6.59 -21.54 14.80
C TYR A 74 6.50 -22.15 13.39
N ASP A 75 6.18 -21.36 12.35
CA ASP A 75 6.09 -21.80 10.95
C ASP A 75 6.88 -20.87 10.00
N ILE A 76 8.19 -20.87 10.17
CA ILE A 76 9.12 -20.04 9.38
C ILE A 76 9.17 -20.48 7.90
N ALA A 77 8.81 -21.74 7.59
CA ALA A 77 8.79 -22.26 6.23
C ALA A 77 7.67 -21.68 5.37
N ASN A 78 6.65 -21.06 5.98
CA ASN A 78 5.51 -20.51 5.28
C ASN A 78 5.89 -19.30 4.42
N VAL A 79 5.80 -19.46 3.09
CA VAL A 79 6.16 -18.43 2.12
C VAL A 79 5.34 -17.15 2.29
N ASN A 80 4.05 -17.27 2.66
CA ASN A 80 3.16 -16.11 2.85
C ASN A 80 3.62 -15.24 4.02
N TYR A 81 3.97 -15.84 5.16
CA TYR A 81 4.46 -15.11 6.33
C TYR A 81 5.82 -14.49 6.09
N ARG A 82 6.73 -15.19 5.40
CA ARG A 82 8.02 -14.62 4.99
C ARG A 82 7.84 -13.40 4.10
N GLN A 83 6.94 -13.47 3.12
CA GLN A 83 6.64 -12.36 2.24
C GLN A 83 6.07 -11.16 3.01
N GLN A 84 5.13 -11.40 3.91
CA GLN A 84 4.56 -10.37 4.77
C GLN A 84 5.63 -9.71 5.66
N PHE A 85 6.52 -10.49 6.27
CA PHE A 85 7.63 -9.98 7.08
C PHE A 85 8.58 -9.09 6.25
N VAL A 86 8.96 -9.54 5.05
CA VAL A 86 9.84 -8.77 4.16
C VAL A 86 9.18 -7.44 3.76
N LEU A 87 7.89 -7.43 3.45
CA LEU A 87 7.16 -6.21 3.12
C LEU A 87 7.09 -5.25 4.32
N ALA A 88 6.83 -5.76 5.53
CA ALA A 88 6.80 -4.94 6.75
C ALA A 88 8.17 -4.30 7.02
N LEU A 89 9.25 -5.08 6.91
CA LEU A 89 10.61 -4.60 7.09
C LEU A 89 10.99 -3.57 6.02
N PHE A 90 10.63 -3.82 4.77
CA PHE A 90 10.84 -2.89 3.67
C PHE A 90 10.11 -1.56 3.90
N SER A 91 8.82 -1.59 4.27
CA SER A 91 8.05 -0.39 4.60
C SER A 91 8.70 0.43 5.70
N LEU A 92 9.17 -0.24 6.76
CA LEU A 92 9.82 0.42 7.89
C LEU A 92 11.12 1.10 7.48
N ILE A 93 12.04 0.35 6.87
CA ILE A 93 13.36 0.86 6.50
C ILE A 93 13.22 1.94 5.43
N ALA A 94 12.54 1.65 4.33
CA ALA A 94 12.39 2.59 3.23
C ALA A 94 11.59 3.84 3.65
N GLY A 95 10.55 3.68 4.47
CA GLY A 95 9.78 4.80 5.02
C GLY A 95 10.63 5.71 5.93
N LEU A 96 11.37 5.14 6.89
CA LEU A 96 12.23 5.91 7.77
C LEU A 96 13.35 6.61 6.99
N VAL A 97 13.98 5.92 6.04
CA VAL A 97 15.00 6.51 5.15
C VAL A 97 14.40 7.65 4.33
N ALA A 98 13.22 7.48 3.74
CA ALA A 98 12.55 8.52 2.97
C ALA A 98 12.25 9.77 3.81
N THR A 99 11.77 9.60 5.06
CA THR A 99 11.55 10.74 5.96
C THR A 99 12.85 11.47 6.35
N ARG A 100 13.99 10.78 6.36
CA ARG A 100 15.27 11.33 6.84
C ARG A 100 16.17 11.89 5.74
N PHE A 101 16.33 11.17 4.65
CA PHE A 101 17.37 11.36 3.64
C PHE A 101 16.83 11.56 2.21
N GLY A 102 15.54 11.79 2.05
CA GLY A 102 14.91 11.93 0.75
C GLY A 102 15.48 13.06 -0.12
N HIS A 103 16.16 12.72 -1.21
CA HIS A 103 16.59 13.72 -2.20
C HIS A 103 15.37 14.36 -2.87
N ARG A 104 15.26 15.69 -2.83
CA ARG A 104 14.11 16.45 -3.38
C ARG A 104 13.62 16.03 -4.77
N ARG A 105 14.52 15.70 -5.72
CA ARG A 105 14.13 15.25 -7.06
C ARG A 105 13.50 13.85 -7.03
N LEU A 106 14.14 12.91 -6.34
CA LEU A 106 13.61 11.56 -6.14
C LEU A 106 12.26 11.60 -5.40
N MET A 107 12.14 12.41 -4.35
CA MET A 107 10.90 12.54 -3.59
C MET A 107 9.76 13.06 -4.48
N ARG A 108 10.00 14.09 -5.31
CA ARG A 108 9.00 14.58 -6.27
C ARG A 108 8.59 13.52 -7.29
N PHE A 109 9.54 12.74 -7.79
CA PHE A 109 9.25 11.62 -8.69
C PHE A 109 8.39 10.55 -7.99
N LEU A 110 8.75 10.17 -6.76
CA LEU A 110 7.99 9.20 -5.95
C LEU A 110 6.58 9.69 -5.61
N LEU A 111 6.37 11.00 -5.43
CA LEU A 111 5.04 11.57 -5.20
C LEU A 111 4.08 11.39 -6.39
N ILE A 112 4.60 11.20 -7.59
CA ILE A 112 3.79 10.92 -8.79
C ILE A 112 3.65 9.41 -8.98
N VAL A 113 4.74 8.66 -8.84
CA VAL A 113 4.77 7.22 -9.10
C VAL A 113 4.00 6.42 -8.06
N LEU A 114 4.13 6.74 -6.76
CA LEU A 114 3.49 5.97 -5.69
C LEU A 114 1.95 5.99 -5.78
N PRO A 115 1.27 7.14 -6.00
CA PRO A 115 -0.17 7.13 -6.21
C PRO A 115 -0.62 6.29 -7.41
N VAL A 116 0.11 6.36 -8.53
CA VAL A 116 -0.21 5.56 -9.72
C VAL A 116 -0.09 4.06 -9.42
N LEU A 117 1.03 3.65 -8.80
CA LEU A 117 1.22 2.27 -8.38
C LEU A 117 0.16 1.82 -7.37
N GLY A 118 -0.24 2.70 -6.45
CA GLY A 118 -1.29 2.44 -5.48
C GLY A 118 -2.64 2.17 -6.13
N ILE A 119 -3.06 3.03 -7.07
CA ILE A 119 -4.31 2.85 -7.82
C ILE A 119 -4.29 1.54 -8.60
N VAL A 120 -3.20 1.25 -9.32
CA VAL A 120 -3.04 0.00 -10.08
C VAL A 120 -3.08 -1.21 -9.15
N SER A 121 -2.41 -1.15 -8.00
CA SER A 121 -2.39 -2.24 -7.02
C SER A 121 -3.77 -2.51 -6.42
N VAL A 122 -4.53 -1.47 -6.07
CA VAL A 122 -5.90 -1.62 -5.58
C VAL A 122 -6.81 -2.21 -6.65
N TYR A 123 -6.77 -1.67 -7.87
CA TYR A 123 -7.60 -2.17 -8.96
C TYR A 123 -7.29 -3.64 -9.27
N ALA A 124 -6.01 -3.99 -9.39
CA ALA A 124 -5.57 -5.36 -9.65
C ALA A 124 -5.98 -6.31 -8.51
N GLY A 125 -5.74 -5.94 -7.25
CA GLY A 125 -6.11 -6.75 -6.08
C GLY A 125 -7.63 -6.98 -5.97
N VAL A 126 -8.44 -5.94 -6.19
CA VAL A 126 -9.90 -6.03 -6.21
C VAL A 126 -10.39 -6.90 -7.37
N SER A 127 -9.81 -6.75 -8.57
CA SER A 127 -10.19 -7.55 -9.74
C SER A 127 -9.95 -9.05 -9.52
N GLN A 128 -8.84 -9.42 -8.88
CA GLN A 128 -8.56 -10.82 -8.55
C GLN A 128 -9.48 -11.36 -7.48
N ALA A 129 -9.79 -10.55 -6.45
CA ALA A 129 -10.77 -10.93 -5.44
C ALA A 129 -12.15 -11.19 -6.06
N PHE A 130 -12.61 -10.35 -7.00
CA PHE A 130 -13.85 -10.57 -7.73
C PHE A 130 -13.85 -11.87 -8.55
N GLY A 131 -12.70 -12.24 -9.14
CA GLY A 131 -12.56 -13.52 -9.83
C GLY A 131 -12.85 -14.71 -8.92
N VAL A 132 -12.37 -14.66 -7.68
CA VAL A 132 -12.56 -15.71 -6.66
C VAL A 132 -14.00 -15.70 -6.13
N TYR A 133 -14.59 -14.52 -5.93
CA TYR A 133 -15.99 -14.41 -5.52
C TYR A 133 -16.96 -15.03 -6.52
N ARG A 134 -16.74 -14.81 -7.82
CA ARG A 134 -17.56 -15.43 -8.88
C ARG A 134 -17.51 -16.95 -8.84
N GLN A 135 -16.37 -17.53 -8.44
CA GLN A 135 -16.21 -18.98 -8.32
C GLN A 135 -16.92 -19.56 -7.08
N LEU A 136 -17.02 -18.78 -6.00
CA LEU A 136 -17.57 -19.24 -4.72
C LEU A 136 -19.06 -18.98 -4.52
N GLN A 137 -19.74 -18.37 -5.50
CA GLN A 137 -21.17 -17.99 -5.45
C GLN A 137 -21.61 -17.28 -4.15
N SER A 138 -20.68 -16.66 -3.44
CA SER A 138 -20.95 -16.02 -2.15
C SER A 138 -21.41 -14.57 -2.35
N VAL A 139 -22.45 -14.16 -1.62
CA VAL A 139 -23.12 -12.84 -1.72
C VAL A 139 -22.32 -11.72 -1.03
N ALA A 140 -21.00 -11.87 -0.91
CA ALA A 140 -20.17 -10.88 -0.24
C ALA A 140 -19.90 -9.69 -1.17
N SER A 141 -20.30 -8.50 -0.73
CA SER A 141 -20.00 -7.24 -1.40
C SER A 141 -18.61 -6.75 -1.01
N VAL A 142 -17.84 -6.26 -2.00
CA VAL A 142 -16.59 -5.54 -1.72
C VAL A 142 -16.96 -4.25 -0.98
N GLY A 143 -16.40 -4.06 0.22
CA GLY A 143 -16.65 -2.86 1.02
C GLY A 143 -16.11 -1.59 0.37
N MET A 144 -16.41 -0.42 0.93
CA MET A 144 -15.95 0.88 0.40
C MET A 144 -14.44 1.14 0.58
N GLY A 145 -13.75 0.34 1.40
CA GLY A 145 -12.34 0.55 1.78
C GLY A 145 -11.37 0.71 0.60
N PRO A 146 -11.35 -0.21 -0.39
CA PRO A 146 -10.51 -0.06 -1.58
C PRO A 146 -10.78 1.22 -2.37
N TRP A 147 -12.05 1.63 -2.49
CA TRP A 147 -12.42 2.84 -3.22
C TRP A 147 -11.99 4.12 -2.50
N LEU A 148 -12.06 4.14 -1.17
CA LEU A 148 -11.52 5.24 -0.35
C LEU A 148 -10.00 5.38 -0.52
N LEU A 149 -9.28 4.27 -0.66
CA LEU A 149 -7.84 4.27 -0.93
C LEU A 149 -7.52 4.80 -2.35
N VAL A 150 -8.31 4.44 -3.36
CA VAL A 150 -8.17 5.03 -4.69
C VAL A 150 -8.40 6.53 -4.66
N ALA A 151 -9.47 6.97 -3.99
CA ALA A 151 -9.79 8.40 -3.86
C ALA A 151 -8.67 9.18 -3.15
N SER A 152 -8.04 8.61 -2.11
CA SER A 152 -6.92 9.26 -1.43
C SER A 152 -5.69 9.39 -2.30
N TYR A 153 -5.35 8.38 -3.12
CA TYR A 153 -4.26 8.50 -4.09
C TYR A 153 -4.52 9.55 -5.18
N ILE A 154 -5.75 9.61 -5.69
CA ILE A 154 -6.14 10.65 -6.66
C ILE A 154 -5.99 12.03 -6.02
N GLY A 155 -6.47 12.22 -4.78
CA GLY A 155 -6.34 13.47 -4.05
C GLY A 155 -4.88 13.90 -3.86
N ILE A 156 -4.02 12.99 -3.43
CA ILE A 156 -2.59 13.26 -3.26
C ILE A 156 -1.93 13.61 -4.60
N GLY A 157 -2.21 12.84 -5.66
CA GLY A 157 -1.69 13.12 -7.00
C GLY A 157 -2.13 14.49 -7.54
N ALA A 158 -3.40 14.85 -7.36
CA ALA A 158 -3.94 16.14 -7.78
C ALA A 158 -3.27 17.32 -7.04
N VAL A 159 -3.08 17.21 -5.73
CA VAL A 159 -2.38 18.23 -4.92
C VAL A 159 -0.94 18.41 -5.40
N VAL A 160 -0.23 17.30 -5.68
CA VAL A 160 1.16 17.34 -6.17
C VAL A 160 1.24 18.01 -7.54
N LEU A 161 0.36 17.65 -8.48
CA LEU A 161 0.31 18.26 -9.80
C LEU A 161 -0.04 19.75 -9.74
N PHE A 162 -0.99 20.12 -8.90
CA PHE A 162 -1.37 21.52 -8.70
C PHE A 162 -0.21 22.34 -8.10
N ALA A 163 0.48 21.81 -7.08
CA ALA A 163 1.63 22.46 -6.48
C ALA A 163 2.87 22.53 -7.40
N ALA A 164 2.95 21.63 -8.39
CA ALA A 164 4.01 21.63 -9.40
C ALA A 164 3.70 22.56 -10.60
N TRP A 165 2.47 23.05 -10.73
CA TRP A 165 2.09 23.93 -11.82
C TRP A 165 2.79 25.29 -11.67
N PRO A 166 3.60 25.74 -12.64
CA PRO A 166 4.20 27.07 -12.59
C PRO A 166 3.08 28.09 -12.68
N THR A 167 2.81 28.81 -11.58
CA THR A 167 1.97 30.00 -11.64
C THR A 167 2.68 31.01 -12.53
N SER A 168 2.04 31.37 -13.63
CA SER A 168 2.52 32.31 -14.65
C SER A 168 2.85 33.72 -14.13
N ALA A 169 2.71 33.96 -12.82
CA ALA A 169 3.03 35.22 -12.15
C ALA A 169 4.54 35.46 -11.93
N ASN A 170 5.41 34.46 -12.12
CA ASN A 170 6.86 34.60 -11.89
C ASN A 170 7.70 34.80 -13.18
N ALA A 171 7.05 35.01 -14.34
CA ALA A 171 7.74 35.10 -15.63
C ALA A 171 8.13 36.53 -16.05
N THR A 172 8.00 37.53 -15.18
CA THR A 172 8.26 38.95 -15.53
C THR A 172 9.11 39.69 -14.50
N ASN A 173 10.28 39.14 -14.14
CA ASN A 173 11.34 39.90 -13.46
C ASN A 173 12.69 39.60 -14.11
#